data_AF-A0A8K0SCH9-F1
#
_entry.id   AF-A0A8K0SCH9-F1
#
_cell.length_a   1.000
_cell.length_b   1.000
_cell.length_c   1.000
_cell.angle_alpha   90.00
_cell.angle_beta   90.00
_cell.angle_gamma   90.00
#
_symmetry.space_group_name_H-M   'P 1'
#
loop_
_entity.id
_entity.type
_entity.pdbx_description
1 polymer ?
#
loop_
_entity_poly.entity_id
_entity_poly.type
_entity_poly.pdbx_seq_one_letter_code
_entity_poly.pdbx_strand_id
1 'polypeptide(L)'
;MFAVFKRLLYSLGFTGAGYYAAVRKKQPIPKLQPPVVRLGGISYVALAHDIPELQKCKLNDLLPDEYRPVVVVSIDKNSSYATLPDWVETTEDDVFSRYFLTDTVIVQGSRQDVERLRRSWPTSSSWHPTQFLSVPTPKRLLPNGPYFLGAGLRLYQAWRLYPDTQGSFVTPLLPTTVGAELSSYDFRPLEVRFDDIWTAVAVPSRLYSERSQSKPLAGLRFSIKDNFKLSGTISTQSNRAWCELYRILSRNIEGMQMLVKQTISSAQIENANASRPTEILYPEDFFPMENPEQQALVERFIGDLESAIGIKATKISISERWRVSPPQEAGGRSIQEFLDKVAYNPFYYDGYHEYDAFRKQYKETFGKPVYVGPYMRWKWDRGFEVTEDMKSKSMEDVEIYRRWFEQNILHSTPNGGTSAIMLIPCGSSGPKYLGHIPYDSRVTKCEEQLPVVGSIIGAPGSDLLLTNLARDALEKAGRPTTVLTGRNMFSAGVEG
;
A
#
# COMPACT_ATOMS: atom_id res chain seq x y z
N MET A 1 23.70 -14.15 5.12
CA MET A 1 23.33 -12.86 5.76
C MET A 1 22.57 -13.04 7.09
N PHE A 2 21.40 -13.70 7.13
CA PHE A 2 20.54 -13.84 8.32
C PHE A 2 21.21 -14.34 9.63
N ALA A 3 22.26 -15.17 9.56
CA ALA A 3 22.90 -15.74 10.75
C ALA A 3 23.61 -14.71 11.67
N VAL A 4 24.08 -13.58 11.12
CA VAL A 4 24.85 -12.58 11.88
C VAL A 4 23.96 -11.79 12.84
N PHE A 5 22.74 -11.49 12.43
CA PHE A 5 21.78 -10.66 13.19
C PHE A 5 21.41 -11.23 14.56
N LYS A 6 21.54 -12.55 14.75
CA LYS A 6 21.08 -13.27 15.95
C LYS A 6 21.99 -13.09 17.18
N ARG A 7 23.20 -12.52 17.04
CA ARG A 7 24.14 -12.31 18.16
C ARG A 7 24.13 -10.90 18.76
N LEU A 8 23.64 -9.88 18.05
CA LEU A 8 23.77 -8.47 18.51
C LEU A 8 22.69 -8.04 19.52
N LEU A 9 21.50 -8.65 19.46
CA LEU A 9 20.32 -8.19 20.23
C LEU A 9 20.33 -8.53 21.72
N TYR A 10 21.28 -9.35 22.20
CA TYR A 10 21.32 -9.82 23.60
C TYR A 10 22.18 -8.95 24.55
N SER A 11 22.92 -7.96 24.06
CA SER A 11 23.95 -7.25 24.84
C SER A 11 23.68 -5.75 25.12
N LEU A 12 22.60 -5.16 24.61
CA LEU A 12 22.37 -3.71 24.63
C LEU A 12 21.03 -3.32 25.29
N GLY A 13 20.97 -3.47 26.62
CA GLY A 13 19.76 -3.23 27.43
C GLY A 13 19.35 -1.76 27.57
N PHE A 14 18.82 -1.15 26.50
CA PHE A 14 18.37 0.25 26.48
C PHE A 14 16.84 0.40 26.60
N THR A 15 16.37 0.87 27.76
CA THR A 15 14.95 1.20 27.98
C THR A 15 14.64 2.64 27.54
N GLY A 16 14.19 2.82 26.29
CA GLY A 16 13.88 4.14 25.68
C GLY A 16 12.62 4.86 26.21
N ALA A 17 12.42 4.91 27.53
CA ALA A 17 11.13 5.20 28.18
C ALA A 17 10.50 6.56 27.82
N GLY A 18 11.28 7.61 27.56
CA GLY A 18 10.78 8.98 27.40
C GLY A 18 9.80 9.19 26.25
N TYR A 19 10.00 8.54 25.10
CA TYR A 19 9.20 8.80 23.89
C TYR A 19 7.85 8.06 23.87
N TYR A 20 7.73 6.95 24.62
CA TYR A 20 6.49 6.14 24.70
C TYR A 20 5.31 6.89 25.32
N ALA A 21 5.56 7.96 26.09
CA ALA A 21 4.52 8.76 26.73
C ALA A 21 3.71 9.62 25.74
N ALA A 22 4.34 10.13 24.67
CA ALA A 22 3.69 11.05 23.73
C ALA A 22 2.63 10.36 22.87
N VAL A 23 2.94 9.16 22.36
CA VAL A 23 2.07 8.38 21.46
C VAL A 23 0.85 7.78 22.19
N ARG A 24 0.88 7.69 23.52
CA ARG A 24 -0.23 7.17 24.35
C ARG A 24 -1.47 8.07 24.44
N LYS A 25 -1.50 9.25 23.81
CA LYS A 25 -2.60 10.23 23.94
C LYS A 25 -3.80 10.05 22.99
N LYS A 26 -3.84 9.05 22.09
CA LYS A 26 -5.13 8.57 21.56
C LYS A 26 -5.83 7.77 22.68
N GLN A 27 -7.04 8.17 23.06
CA GLN A 27 -7.88 7.40 24.00
C GLN A 27 -8.05 5.95 23.50
N PRO A 28 -8.20 4.95 24.39
CA PRO A 28 -8.47 3.59 23.98
C PRO A 28 -9.85 3.51 23.33
N ILE A 29 -9.88 3.45 21.99
CA ILE A 29 -11.08 3.15 21.22
C ILE A 29 -11.63 1.81 21.75
N PRO A 30 -12.91 1.73 22.16
CA PRO A 30 -13.46 0.50 22.73
C PRO A 30 -13.24 -0.71 21.82
N LYS A 31 -12.65 -1.79 22.36
CA LYS A 31 -12.39 -3.06 21.65
C LYS A 31 -13.67 -3.89 21.40
N LEU A 32 -14.78 -3.23 21.08
CA LEU A 32 -15.98 -3.91 20.62
C LEU A 32 -15.75 -4.37 19.19
N GLN A 33 -15.42 -5.66 19.04
CA GLN A 33 -15.47 -6.28 17.72
C GLN A 33 -16.92 -6.23 17.21
N PRO A 34 -17.12 -5.97 15.91
CA PRO A 34 -18.45 -5.82 15.34
C PRO A 34 -19.14 -7.19 15.30
N PRO A 35 -20.47 -7.25 15.51
CA PRO A 35 -21.20 -8.51 15.60
C PRO A 35 -21.05 -9.36 14.35
N VAL A 36 -20.87 -10.67 14.55
CA VAL A 36 -20.83 -11.67 13.48
C VAL A 36 -22.21 -12.31 13.38
N VAL A 37 -22.85 -12.15 12.22
CA VAL A 37 -24.22 -12.60 11.97
C VAL A 37 -24.18 -13.74 10.95
N ARG A 38 -24.85 -14.86 11.23
CA ARG A 38 -24.96 -15.98 10.29
C ARG A 38 -26.35 -16.01 9.67
N LEU A 39 -26.41 -15.92 8.34
CA LEU A 39 -27.65 -15.84 7.58
C LEU A 39 -27.62 -16.83 6.41
N GLY A 40 -28.58 -17.74 6.34
CA GLY A 40 -28.66 -18.72 5.24
C GLY A 40 -27.44 -19.63 5.10
N GLY A 41 -26.70 -19.85 6.19
CA GLY A 41 -25.42 -20.56 6.22
C GLY A 41 -24.18 -19.67 6.01
N ILE A 42 -24.33 -18.50 5.38
CA ILE A 42 -23.28 -17.51 5.11
C ILE A 42 -22.99 -16.70 6.38
N SER A 43 -21.71 -16.46 6.68
CA SER A 43 -21.29 -15.58 7.78
C SER A 43 -21.02 -14.16 7.29
N TYR A 44 -21.45 -13.18 8.09
CA TYR A 44 -21.28 -11.76 7.85
C TYR A 44 -20.68 -11.09 9.09
N VAL A 45 -19.96 -9.99 8.88
CA VAL A 45 -19.67 -9.02 9.92
C VAL A 45 -20.56 -7.79 9.70
N ALA A 46 -21.24 -7.36 10.76
CA ALA A 46 -22.24 -6.30 10.73
C ALA A 46 -21.61 -4.99 11.24
N LEU A 47 -21.34 -4.05 10.31
CA LEU A 47 -20.65 -2.79 10.63
C LEU A 47 -21.66 -1.65 10.82
N ALA A 48 -21.70 -1.06 12.01
CA ALA A 48 -22.70 -0.05 12.39
C ALA A 48 -22.68 1.22 11.51
N HIS A 49 -23.87 1.72 11.17
CA HIS A 49 -24.12 3.08 10.66
C HIS A 49 -25.12 3.77 11.59
N ASP A 50 -24.85 5.02 11.96
CA ASP A 50 -25.78 5.83 12.74
C ASP A 50 -26.85 6.48 11.84
N ILE A 51 -28.13 6.27 12.17
CA ILE A 51 -29.29 6.89 11.52
C ILE A 51 -30.34 7.17 12.60
N PRO A 52 -30.25 8.32 13.30
CA PRO A 52 -31.22 8.72 14.32
C PRO A 52 -32.66 8.85 13.79
N GLU A 53 -32.84 8.98 12.47
CA GLU A 53 -34.13 9.00 11.81
C GLU A 53 -34.86 7.64 11.88
N LEU A 54 -34.15 6.51 11.91
CA LEU A 54 -34.76 5.17 12.03
C LEU A 54 -35.42 4.97 13.40
N GLN A 55 -34.91 5.59 14.46
CA GLN A 55 -35.48 5.52 15.82
C GLN A 55 -36.89 6.14 15.92
N LYS A 56 -37.36 6.83 14.87
CA LYS A 56 -38.73 7.38 14.76
C LYS A 56 -39.71 6.41 14.09
N CYS A 57 -39.21 5.30 13.52
CA CYS A 57 -40.04 4.27 12.92
C CYS A 57 -40.70 3.40 14.00
N LYS A 58 -41.85 2.79 13.65
CA LYS A 58 -42.50 1.79 14.51
C LYS A 58 -42.20 0.40 13.97
N LEU A 59 -41.57 -0.41 14.80
CA LEU A 59 -41.32 -1.83 14.64
C LEU A 59 -41.51 -2.48 16.02
N ASN A 60 -41.70 -3.79 16.09
CA ASN A 60 -41.56 -4.51 17.35
C ASN A 60 -40.09 -4.47 17.81
N ASP A 61 -39.85 -4.38 19.12
CA ASP A 61 -38.50 -4.39 19.66
C ASP A 61 -37.78 -5.70 19.33
N LEU A 62 -36.59 -5.59 18.74
CA LEU A 62 -35.69 -6.69 18.45
C LEU A 62 -34.90 -7.04 19.72
N LEU A 63 -34.64 -8.32 19.96
CA LEU A 63 -33.82 -8.75 21.11
C LEU A 63 -32.37 -8.20 20.98
N PRO A 64 -31.62 -8.04 22.10
CA PRO A 64 -30.27 -7.43 22.07
C PRO A 64 -29.30 -8.01 21.04
N ASP A 65 -29.37 -9.33 20.82
CA ASP A 65 -28.55 -10.08 19.87
C ASP A 65 -29.32 -10.52 18.59
N GLU A 66 -30.56 -10.04 18.39
CA GLU A 66 -31.32 -10.26 17.14
C GLU A 66 -30.85 -9.28 16.06
N TYR A 67 -30.35 -9.83 14.95
CA TYR A 67 -29.94 -9.08 13.77
C TYR A 67 -30.84 -9.43 12.58
N ARG A 68 -31.94 -8.70 12.43
CA ARG A 68 -32.91 -8.91 11.35
C ARG A 68 -32.30 -8.45 10.01
N PRO A 69 -32.18 -9.33 9.01
CA PRO A 69 -31.69 -8.93 7.69
C PRO A 69 -32.77 -8.14 6.96
N VAL A 70 -32.37 -7.03 6.34
CA VAL A 70 -33.24 -6.08 5.65
C VAL A 70 -32.55 -5.55 4.39
N VAL A 71 -33.31 -5.01 3.44
CA VAL A 71 -32.78 -4.24 2.32
C VAL A 71 -32.97 -2.74 2.59
N VAL A 72 -31.95 -1.94 2.31
CA VAL A 72 -32.07 -0.47 2.20
C VAL A 72 -32.20 -0.10 0.73
N VAL A 73 -33.22 0.69 0.40
CA VAL A 73 -33.40 1.27 -0.94
C VAL A 73 -33.63 2.77 -0.86
N SER A 74 -33.14 3.51 -1.85
CA SER A 74 -33.34 4.93 -2.03
C SER A 74 -34.32 5.18 -3.17
N ILE A 75 -35.28 6.08 -2.97
CA ILE A 75 -36.30 6.41 -3.97
C ILE A 75 -36.51 7.92 -4.11
N ASP A 76 -36.98 8.30 -5.29
CA ASP A 76 -37.43 9.65 -5.62
C ASP A 76 -38.93 9.69 -5.97
N LYS A 77 -39.41 10.80 -6.51
CA LYS A 77 -40.80 10.99 -6.96
C LYS A 77 -41.19 10.16 -8.20
N ASN A 78 -40.22 9.68 -8.98
CA ASN A 78 -40.44 8.90 -10.21
C ASN A 78 -40.39 7.38 -9.94
N SER A 79 -39.78 7.00 -8.82
CA SER A 79 -39.52 5.60 -8.46
C SER A 79 -40.78 4.76 -8.26
N SER A 80 -40.69 3.50 -8.71
CA SER A 80 -41.68 2.43 -8.59
C SER A 80 -40.98 1.07 -8.44
N TYR A 81 -41.72 -0.04 -8.27
CA TYR A 81 -41.10 -1.39 -8.24
C TYR A 81 -40.23 -1.65 -9.48
N ALA A 82 -40.71 -1.26 -10.68
CA ALA A 82 -40.00 -1.47 -11.94
C ALA A 82 -38.73 -0.61 -12.12
N THR A 83 -38.43 0.29 -11.18
CA THR A 83 -37.17 1.06 -11.14
C THR A 83 -36.27 0.67 -9.97
N LEU A 84 -36.65 -0.32 -9.17
CA LEU A 84 -35.74 -0.94 -8.20
C LEU A 84 -34.82 -1.94 -8.94
N PRO A 85 -33.57 -2.15 -8.50
CA PRO A 85 -32.74 -3.23 -9.00
C PRO A 85 -33.38 -4.60 -8.75
N ASP A 86 -33.22 -5.53 -9.69
CA ASP A 86 -33.67 -6.91 -9.47
C ASP A 86 -32.67 -7.67 -8.58
N TRP A 87 -32.85 -7.52 -7.27
CA TRP A 87 -32.04 -8.18 -6.23
C TRP A 87 -32.17 -9.72 -6.24
N VAL A 88 -33.07 -10.31 -7.03
CA VAL A 88 -33.26 -11.75 -7.16
C VAL A 88 -32.37 -12.30 -8.27
N GLU A 89 -32.21 -11.55 -9.36
CA GLU A 89 -31.40 -11.93 -10.52
C GLU A 89 -29.98 -11.30 -10.56
N THR A 90 -29.60 -10.41 -9.62
CA THR A 90 -28.24 -9.82 -9.56
C THR A 90 -27.13 -10.85 -9.27
N THR A 91 -26.66 -11.56 -10.30
CA THR A 91 -25.58 -12.55 -10.22
C THR A 91 -24.19 -11.97 -9.91
N GLU A 92 -24.03 -10.64 -9.98
CA GLU A 92 -22.74 -9.97 -9.77
C GLU A 92 -22.40 -9.70 -8.30
N ASP A 93 -23.36 -9.71 -7.36
CA ASP A 93 -23.06 -9.47 -5.94
C ASP A 93 -22.91 -10.78 -5.17
N ASP A 94 -21.77 -10.96 -4.51
CA ASP A 94 -21.42 -12.16 -3.75
C ASP A 94 -21.58 -11.99 -2.22
N VAL A 95 -22.12 -10.86 -1.78
CA VAL A 95 -22.42 -10.53 -0.38
C VAL A 95 -23.94 -10.56 -0.16
N PHE A 96 -24.70 -9.99 -1.09
CA PHE A 96 -26.15 -10.11 -1.12
C PHE A 96 -26.57 -11.58 -1.20
N SER A 97 -27.74 -11.87 -0.65
CA SER A 97 -28.41 -13.15 -0.84
C SER A 97 -29.91 -12.97 -0.64
N ARG A 98 -30.70 -13.88 -1.22
CA ARG A 98 -32.17 -13.88 -1.07
C ARG A 98 -32.66 -13.85 0.38
N TYR A 99 -31.82 -14.19 1.36
CA TYR A 99 -32.16 -14.14 2.78
C TYR A 99 -32.25 -12.71 3.35
N PHE A 100 -31.83 -11.68 2.61
CA PHE A 100 -32.12 -10.27 2.93
C PHE A 100 -33.51 -9.80 2.44
N LEU A 101 -34.18 -10.59 1.58
CA LEU A 101 -35.51 -10.29 1.04
C LEU A 101 -36.61 -10.68 2.05
N THR A 102 -36.60 -10.03 3.21
CA THR A 102 -37.53 -10.29 4.32
C THR A 102 -38.84 -9.50 4.21
N ASP A 103 -39.72 -9.65 5.20
CA ASP A 103 -40.94 -8.84 5.34
C ASP A 103 -40.67 -7.33 5.53
N THR A 104 -39.41 -6.93 5.77
CA THR A 104 -39.03 -5.59 6.24
C THR A 104 -38.07 -4.91 5.26
N VAL A 105 -38.47 -3.76 4.71
CA VAL A 105 -37.63 -2.92 3.84
C VAL A 105 -37.47 -1.51 4.41
N ILE A 106 -36.26 -0.97 4.36
CA ILE A 106 -35.94 0.41 4.74
C ILE A 106 -35.91 1.26 3.48
N VAL A 107 -36.68 2.35 3.46
CA VAL A 107 -36.87 3.17 2.25
C VAL A 107 -36.51 4.62 2.54
N GLN A 108 -35.44 5.09 1.91
CA GLN A 108 -34.99 6.48 1.97
C GLN A 108 -35.75 7.28 0.91
N GLY A 109 -36.72 8.07 1.33
CA GLY A 109 -37.67 8.76 0.46
C GLY A 109 -38.93 9.19 1.22
N SER A 110 -39.66 10.19 0.71
CA SER A 110 -40.76 10.80 1.46
C SER A 110 -41.89 9.80 1.73
N ARG A 111 -42.67 10.02 2.79
CA ARG A 111 -43.78 9.12 3.16
C ARG A 111 -44.82 8.95 2.03
N GLN A 112 -44.94 9.92 1.13
CA GLN A 112 -45.79 9.83 -0.06
C GLN A 112 -45.17 8.91 -1.12
N ASP A 113 -43.86 8.97 -1.32
CA ASP A 113 -43.12 8.12 -2.25
C ASP A 113 -43.08 6.66 -1.80
N VAL A 114 -42.88 6.41 -0.49
CA VAL A 114 -42.90 5.06 0.09
C VAL A 114 -44.26 4.39 -0.09
N GLU A 115 -45.35 5.14 0.13
CA GLU A 115 -46.70 4.62 -0.03
C GLU A 115 -47.08 4.44 -1.52
N ARG A 116 -46.53 5.26 -2.44
CA ARG A 116 -46.63 5.00 -3.89
C ARG A 116 -45.87 3.73 -4.28
N LEU A 117 -44.63 3.56 -3.81
CA LEU A 117 -43.80 2.39 -4.07
C LEU A 117 -44.53 1.11 -3.63
N ARG A 118 -45.07 1.11 -2.41
CA ARG A 118 -45.86 0.00 -1.84
C ARG A 118 -47.05 -0.40 -2.70
N ARG A 119 -47.76 0.58 -3.29
CA ARG A 119 -48.90 0.33 -4.20
C ARG A 119 -48.47 -0.13 -5.59
N SER A 120 -47.24 0.18 -6.02
CA SER A 120 -46.67 -0.30 -7.28
C SER A 120 -46.11 -1.72 -7.22
N TRP A 121 -46.14 -2.36 -6.05
CA TRP A 121 -45.53 -3.67 -5.84
C TRP A 121 -46.39 -4.80 -6.46
N PRO A 122 -45.87 -5.57 -7.42
CA PRO A 122 -46.67 -6.56 -8.14
C PRO A 122 -46.90 -7.82 -7.28
N THR A 123 -48.12 -8.35 -7.33
CA THR A 123 -48.49 -9.62 -6.69
C THR A 123 -47.70 -10.81 -7.23
N SER A 124 -47.17 -10.72 -8.45
CA SER A 124 -46.31 -11.72 -9.09
C SER A 124 -44.82 -11.63 -8.74
N SER A 125 -44.38 -10.68 -7.89
CA SER A 125 -43.00 -10.68 -7.38
C SER A 125 -42.69 -11.96 -6.60
N SER A 126 -41.41 -12.35 -6.53
CA SER A 126 -40.92 -13.39 -5.62
C SER A 126 -40.56 -12.86 -4.22
N TRP A 127 -40.69 -11.54 -3.99
CA TRP A 127 -40.46 -10.88 -2.70
C TRP A 127 -41.62 -9.93 -2.40
N HIS A 128 -42.23 -10.05 -1.21
CA HIS A 128 -43.33 -9.18 -0.77
C HIS A 128 -43.06 -8.62 0.63
N PRO A 129 -42.34 -7.50 0.77
CA PRO A 129 -42.20 -6.82 2.05
C PRO A 129 -43.56 -6.30 2.51
N THR A 130 -43.88 -6.48 3.79
CA THR A 130 -45.13 -5.99 4.40
C THR A 130 -44.91 -4.71 5.21
N GLN A 131 -43.68 -4.52 5.71
CA GLN A 131 -43.25 -3.44 6.60
C GLN A 131 -42.27 -2.52 5.87
N PHE A 132 -42.67 -1.27 5.68
CA PHE A 132 -41.89 -0.24 4.97
C PHE A 132 -41.45 0.84 5.97
N LEU A 133 -40.17 0.82 6.37
CA LEU A 133 -39.59 1.78 7.31
C LEU A 133 -39.11 3.01 6.55
N SER A 134 -39.92 4.08 6.54
CA SER A 134 -39.65 5.31 5.80
C SER A 134 -38.64 6.21 6.53
N VAL A 135 -37.57 6.58 5.82
CA VAL A 135 -36.61 7.61 6.23
C VAL A 135 -36.77 8.80 5.26
N PRO A 136 -37.65 9.78 5.56
CA PRO A 136 -38.09 10.79 4.59
C PRO A 136 -37.10 11.93 4.33
N THR A 137 -36.16 12.14 5.24
CA THR A 137 -35.09 13.16 5.14
C THR A 137 -33.86 12.66 5.91
N PRO A 138 -33.11 11.67 5.38
CA PRO A 138 -31.86 11.26 5.99
C PRO A 138 -30.84 12.40 5.88
N LYS A 139 -30.15 12.73 6.97
CA LYS A 139 -29.00 13.68 6.92
C LYS A 139 -27.94 13.29 5.89
N ARG A 140 -27.80 11.98 5.62
CA ARG A 140 -26.89 11.42 4.62
C ARG A 140 -27.55 10.18 4.00
N LEU A 141 -27.68 10.15 2.67
CA LEU A 141 -28.18 8.97 1.97
C LEU A 141 -27.23 7.78 2.21
N LEU A 142 -27.77 6.63 2.61
CA LEU A 142 -27.06 5.35 2.53
C LEU A 142 -27.00 4.84 1.08
N PRO A 143 -25.96 4.07 0.73
CA PRO A 143 -26.01 3.19 -0.41
C PRO A 143 -27.13 2.15 -0.31
N ASN A 144 -27.65 1.70 -1.44
CA ASN A 144 -28.64 0.63 -1.50
C ASN A 144 -28.00 -0.74 -1.20
N GLY A 145 -28.80 -1.75 -0.84
CA GLY A 145 -28.36 -3.15 -0.74
C GLY A 145 -28.66 -3.81 0.62
N PRO A 146 -27.87 -4.83 1.03
CA PRO A 146 -28.16 -5.67 2.19
C PRO A 146 -27.71 -5.01 3.50
N TYR A 147 -28.53 -5.08 4.55
CA TYR A 147 -28.20 -4.56 5.88
C TYR A 147 -28.76 -5.49 6.97
N PHE A 148 -28.27 -5.33 8.21
CA PHE A 148 -28.87 -5.90 9.40
C PHE A 148 -29.43 -4.78 10.30
N LEU A 149 -30.63 -4.99 10.82
CA LEU A 149 -31.29 -4.14 11.81
C LEU A 149 -31.24 -4.86 13.16
N GLY A 150 -30.73 -4.19 14.20
CA GLY A 150 -30.63 -4.73 15.56
C GLY A 150 -31.38 -3.89 16.59
N ALA A 151 -31.32 -4.32 17.85
CA ALA A 151 -32.01 -3.68 18.99
C ALA A 151 -31.85 -2.15 19.03
N GLY A 152 -32.94 -1.45 19.32
CA GLY A 152 -33.01 0.02 19.27
C GLY A 152 -32.95 0.60 17.85
N LEU A 153 -33.34 -0.19 16.84
CA LEU A 153 -33.33 0.15 15.40
C LEU A 153 -31.95 0.60 14.88
N ARG A 154 -30.88 0.05 15.46
CA ARG A 154 -29.50 0.27 15.02
C ARG A 154 -29.27 -0.48 13.71
N LEU A 155 -28.71 0.22 12.72
CA LEU A 155 -28.49 -0.34 11.38
C LEU A 155 -27.02 -0.69 11.17
N TYR A 156 -26.76 -1.79 10.47
CA TYR A 156 -25.43 -2.31 10.21
C TYR A 156 -25.29 -2.75 8.75
N GLN A 157 -24.21 -2.36 8.07
CA GLN A 157 -23.88 -2.93 6.76
C GLN A 157 -23.43 -4.38 6.90
N ALA A 158 -23.99 -5.25 6.07
CA ALA A 158 -23.58 -6.64 5.90
C ALA A 158 -22.32 -6.73 5.04
N TRP A 159 -21.18 -7.07 5.66
CA TRP A 159 -19.96 -7.41 4.93
C TRP A 159 -19.75 -8.93 5.04
N ARG A 160 -19.71 -9.66 3.93
CA ARG A 160 -19.55 -11.13 3.96
C ARG A 160 -18.16 -11.50 4.45
N LEU A 161 -18.08 -12.52 5.28
CA LEU A 161 -16.83 -13.12 5.74
C LEU A 161 -16.47 -14.30 4.84
N TYR A 162 -15.25 -14.30 4.32
CA TYR A 162 -14.65 -15.39 3.55
C TYR A 162 -13.48 -16.01 4.33
N PRO A 163 -13.38 -17.35 4.46
CA PRO A 163 -12.22 -17.99 5.08
C PRO A 163 -11.00 -17.92 4.15
N ASP A 164 -9.87 -17.42 4.67
CA ASP A 164 -8.56 -17.46 4.01
C ASP A 164 -7.91 -18.84 4.23
N THR A 165 -8.46 -19.85 3.54
CA THR A 165 -7.95 -21.23 3.54
C THR A 165 -6.53 -21.39 2.99
N GLN A 166 -6.01 -20.33 2.34
CA GLN A 166 -4.70 -20.31 1.71
C GLN A 166 -3.65 -19.53 2.52
N GLY A 167 -4.03 -18.89 3.63
CA GLY A 167 -3.13 -18.04 4.44
C GLY A 167 -2.55 -16.85 3.67
N SER A 168 -3.28 -16.33 2.69
CA SER A 168 -2.82 -15.26 1.78
C SER A 168 -2.81 -13.86 2.43
N PHE A 169 -3.54 -13.65 3.53
CA PHE A 169 -3.70 -12.35 4.18
C PHE A 169 -2.98 -12.31 5.54
N VAL A 170 -1.82 -11.66 5.59
CA VAL A 170 -1.01 -11.48 6.82
C VAL A 170 -1.80 -10.86 7.98
N THR A 171 -2.68 -9.89 7.66
CA THR A 171 -3.63 -9.28 8.60
C THR A 171 -4.89 -8.88 7.83
N PRO A 172 -6.04 -9.56 8.03
CA PRO A 172 -7.32 -9.05 7.56
C PRO A 172 -7.71 -7.76 8.30
N LEU A 173 -8.31 -6.81 7.59
CA LEU A 173 -8.58 -5.46 8.09
C LEU A 173 -10.04 -5.05 7.93
N LEU A 174 -10.50 -4.20 8.85
CA LEU A 174 -11.72 -3.41 8.74
C LEU A 174 -11.39 -1.91 8.78
N PRO A 175 -12.18 -1.05 8.12
CA PRO A 175 -12.12 0.39 8.38
C PRO A 175 -12.63 0.69 9.80
N THR A 176 -12.12 1.75 10.42
CA THR A 176 -12.51 2.14 11.79
C THR A 176 -13.85 2.88 11.81
N THR A 177 -14.16 3.64 10.76
CA THR A 177 -15.45 4.29 10.50
C THR A 177 -16.01 3.82 9.15
N VAL A 178 -17.34 3.79 8.99
CA VAL A 178 -17.98 3.35 7.74
C VAL A 178 -18.96 4.40 7.25
N GLY A 179 -18.76 4.91 6.04
CA GLY A 179 -19.63 5.93 5.45
C GLY A 179 -18.94 6.81 4.40
N ALA A 180 -19.58 7.93 4.08
CA ALA A 180 -19.02 8.92 3.14
C ALA A 180 -17.95 9.83 3.78
N GLU A 181 -17.93 9.95 5.11
CA GLU A 181 -16.90 10.65 5.87
C GLU A 181 -15.64 9.78 6.07
N LEU A 182 -15.13 9.24 4.95
CA LEU A 182 -13.79 8.64 4.88
C LEU A 182 -12.71 9.74 4.79
N SER A 183 -12.80 10.73 5.67
CA SER A 183 -11.76 11.74 5.91
C SER A 183 -10.55 11.16 6.66
N SER A 184 -10.74 10.01 7.31
CA SER A 184 -9.69 9.23 7.96
C SER A 184 -9.79 7.75 7.56
N TYR A 185 -8.89 7.29 6.70
CA TYR A 185 -8.74 5.88 6.33
C TYR A 185 -7.93 5.10 7.39
N ASP A 186 -8.27 5.25 8.68
CA ASP A 186 -7.69 4.45 9.77
C ASP A 186 -8.30 3.02 9.74
N PHE A 187 -7.46 2.00 9.56
CA PHE A 187 -7.85 0.59 9.55
C PHE A 187 -7.46 -0.11 10.86
N ARG A 188 -8.20 -1.16 11.22
CA ARG A 188 -7.96 -2.02 12.40
C ARG A 188 -8.00 -3.50 12.03
N PRO A 189 -7.30 -4.39 12.76
CA PRO A 189 -7.38 -5.83 12.57
C PRO A 189 -8.81 -6.38 12.74
N LEU A 190 -9.15 -7.33 11.88
CA LEU A 190 -10.35 -8.16 11.99
C LEU A 190 -9.99 -9.46 12.71
N GLU A 191 -10.46 -9.61 13.95
CA GLU A 191 -10.15 -10.76 14.82
C GLU A 191 -11.28 -11.81 14.72
N VAL A 192 -11.53 -12.31 13.51
CA VAL A 192 -12.53 -13.36 13.24
C VAL A 192 -11.89 -14.56 12.55
N ARG A 193 -12.30 -15.77 12.95
CA ARG A 193 -11.86 -17.04 12.36
C ARG A 193 -13.02 -17.96 11.99
N PHE A 194 -12.77 -18.86 11.07
CA PHE A 194 -13.58 -20.05 10.79
C PHE A 194 -12.87 -21.29 11.31
N ASP A 195 -13.62 -22.18 11.96
CA ASP A 195 -13.17 -23.47 12.49
C ASP A 195 -11.91 -23.37 13.37
N ASP A 196 -11.78 -22.25 14.09
CA ASP A 196 -10.63 -21.77 14.89
C ASP A 196 -9.26 -21.66 14.19
N ILE A 197 -9.16 -22.17 12.96
CA ILE A 197 -7.96 -22.26 12.14
C ILE A 197 -7.83 -21.05 11.20
N TRP A 198 -8.84 -20.82 10.36
CA TRP A 198 -8.73 -19.93 9.20
C TRP A 198 -9.08 -18.49 9.55
N THR A 199 -8.21 -17.54 9.21
CA THR A 199 -8.52 -16.11 9.28
C THR A 199 -9.66 -15.74 8.34
N ALA A 200 -10.53 -14.82 8.75
CA ALA A 200 -11.63 -14.34 7.90
C ALA A 200 -11.31 -12.99 7.24
N VAL A 201 -11.64 -12.84 5.96
CA VAL A 201 -11.62 -11.56 5.22
C VAL A 201 -13.04 -11.04 5.09
N ALA A 202 -13.30 -9.83 5.60
CA ALA A 202 -14.59 -9.14 5.45
C ALA A 202 -14.66 -8.36 4.14
N VAL A 203 -15.79 -8.47 3.45
CA VAL A 203 -15.95 -7.95 2.09
C VAL A 203 -17.29 -7.19 1.94
N PRO A 204 -17.28 -5.91 1.52
CA PRO A 204 -18.50 -5.13 1.31
C PRO A 204 -19.27 -5.59 0.06
N SER A 205 -20.60 -5.46 0.10
CA SER A 205 -21.43 -5.59 -1.09
C SER A 205 -21.03 -4.55 -2.15
N ARG A 206 -20.95 -4.97 -3.42
CA ARG A 206 -20.72 -4.09 -4.58
C ARG A 206 -21.85 -3.06 -4.71
N LEU A 207 -23.06 -3.44 -4.31
CA LEU A 207 -24.27 -2.60 -4.30
C LEU A 207 -24.09 -1.33 -3.44
N TYR A 208 -23.18 -1.35 -2.46
CA TYR A 208 -22.82 -0.16 -1.68
C TYR A 208 -22.02 0.90 -2.44
N SER A 209 -21.66 0.65 -3.70
CA SER A 209 -20.67 1.42 -4.45
C SER A 209 -21.11 1.69 -5.88
N GLU A 210 -21.62 2.90 -6.11
CA GLU A 210 -21.86 3.43 -7.45
C GLU A 210 -20.57 3.99 -8.06
N ARG A 211 -20.26 3.61 -9.31
CA ARG A 211 -19.13 4.18 -10.06
C ARG A 211 -19.54 5.51 -10.68
N SER A 212 -18.70 6.52 -10.49
CA SER A 212 -18.83 7.83 -11.10
C SER A 212 -17.46 8.31 -11.60
N GLN A 213 -17.43 9.40 -12.37
CA GLN A 213 -16.18 10.05 -12.78
C GLN A 213 -15.32 10.50 -11.58
N SER A 214 -15.94 10.78 -10.42
CA SER A 214 -15.24 11.11 -9.16
C SER A 214 -14.92 9.89 -8.29
N LYS A 215 -15.45 8.71 -8.61
CA LYS A 215 -15.20 7.43 -7.93
C LYS A 215 -15.08 6.27 -8.94
N PRO A 216 -14.13 6.33 -9.89
CA PRO A 216 -14.04 5.35 -10.99
C PRO A 216 -13.72 3.92 -10.52
N LEU A 217 -13.05 3.78 -9.36
CA LEU A 217 -12.71 2.49 -8.73
C LEU A 217 -13.82 1.94 -7.81
N ALA A 218 -14.99 2.57 -7.71
CA ALA A 218 -16.05 2.10 -6.81
C ALA A 218 -16.47 0.65 -7.13
N GLY A 219 -16.76 -0.13 -6.09
CA GLY A 219 -17.15 -1.54 -6.18
C GLY A 219 -16.00 -2.50 -6.50
N LEU A 220 -14.80 -2.00 -6.81
CA LEU A 220 -13.59 -2.83 -6.90
C LEU A 220 -13.08 -3.20 -5.51
N ARG A 221 -12.44 -4.36 -5.43
CA ARG A 221 -11.87 -4.95 -4.21
C ARG A 221 -10.49 -5.46 -4.56
N PHE A 222 -9.48 -5.17 -3.74
CA PHE A 222 -8.09 -5.50 -4.04
C PHE A 222 -7.31 -5.83 -2.76
N SER A 223 -6.40 -6.81 -2.86
CA SER A 223 -5.41 -7.11 -1.82
C SER A 223 -4.26 -6.10 -1.87
N ILE A 224 -3.85 -5.57 -0.72
CA ILE A 224 -2.72 -4.65 -0.59
C ILE A 224 -1.53 -5.42 -0.01
N LYS A 225 -0.34 -5.28 -0.60
CA LYS A 225 0.89 -5.90 -0.07
C LYS A 225 1.29 -5.25 1.26
N ASP A 226 1.87 -6.04 2.16
CA ASP A 226 2.25 -5.62 3.52
C ASP A 226 3.37 -4.56 3.56
N ASN A 227 4.11 -4.39 2.47
CA ASN A 227 5.09 -3.31 2.29
C ASN A 227 4.46 -1.92 2.04
N PHE A 228 3.14 -1.80 1.83
CA PHE A 228 2.45 -0.52 1.76
C PHE A 228 1.90 -0.08 3.13
N LYS A 229 2.16 1.16 3.52
CA LYS A 229 1.70 1.68 4.81
C LYS A 229 0.22 2.06 4.80
N LEU A 230 -0.61 1.28 5.49
CA LEU A 230 -2.00 1.63 5.80
C LEU A 230 -2.11 2.38 7.13
N SER A 231 -3.00 3.38 7.22
CA SER A 231 -3.24 4.10 8.48
C SER A 231 -3.98 3.22 9.49
N GLY A 232 -3.83 3.51 10.79
CA GLY A 232 -4.30 2.68 11.91
C GLY A 232 -3.52 1.36 12.12
N THR A 233 -2.87 0.80 11.09
CA THR A 233 -2.13 -0.48 11.16
C THR A 233 -0.72 -0.34 11.75
N ILE A 234 -0.13 -1.46 12.18
CA ILE A 234 1.32 -1.60 12.44
C ILE A 234 1.96 -2.22 11.21
N SER A 235 3.14 -1.73 10.81
CA SER A 235 3.92 -2.31 9.72
C SER A 235 5.01 -3.20 10.31
N THR A 236 5.07 -4.46 9.85
CA THR A 236 5.87 -5.52 10.47
C THR A 236 7.28 -5.65 9.89
N GLN A 237 7.52 -5.16 8.66
CA GLN A 237 8.75 -5.47 7.91
C GLN A 237 9.07 -6.99 7.89
N SER A 238 8.03 -7.83 7.80
CA SER A 238 8.11 -9.30 7.93
C SER A 238 8.72 -9.85 9.24
N ASN A 239 8.86 -9.03 10.29
CA ASN A 239 9.43 -9.42 11.58
C ASN A 239 8.52 -9.01 12.75
N ARG A 240 8.10 -9.95 13.61
CA ARG A 240 7.21 -9.63 14.74
C ARG A 240 7.91 -8.82 15.85
N ALA A 241 9.19 -9.08 16.11
CA ALA A 241 9.99 -8.33 17.08
C ALA A 241 10.25 -6.88 16.62
N TRP A 242 10.17 -6.59 15.31
CA TRP A 242 10.20 -5.21 14.81
C TRP A 242 9.09 -4.37 15.45
N CYS A 243 7.88 -4.92 15.60
CA CYS A 243 6.71 -4.21 16.14
C CYS A 243 6.81 -3.85 17.64
N GLU A 244 7.73 -4.49 18.36
CA GLU A 244 7.97 -4.27 19.80
C GLU A 244 8.86 -3.03 20.02
N LEU A 245 9.86 -2.83 19.14
CA LEU A 245 10.84 -1.75 19.24
C LEU A 245 10.56 -0.57 18.27
N TYR A 246 9.98 -0.87 17.10
CA TYR A 246 9.80 0.07 15.99
C TYR A 246 8.34 0.07 15.50
N ARG A 247 7.66 1.20 15.70
CA ARG A 247 6.29 1.43 15.21
C ARG A 247 6.19 2.45 14.07
N ILE A 248 7.33 3.01 13.66
CA ILE A 248 7.43 4.11 12.71
C ILE A 248 7.89 3.55 11.36
N LEU A 249 6.96 3.45 10.40
CA LEU A 249 7.27 3.82 9.02
C LEU A 249 6.76 5.25 8.87
N SER A 250 7.65 6.20 8.65
CA SER A 250 7.26 7.60 8.57
C SER A 250 6.81 8.00 7.16
N ARG A 251 5.93 9.01 7.11
CA ARG A 251 5.68 9.81 5.91
C ARG A 251 6.45 11.14 5.92
N ASN A 252 7.30 11.35 6.93
CA ASN A 252 8.14 12.54 7.05
C ASN A 252 9.64 12.20 7.17
N ILE A 253 10.49 13.14 6.76
CA ILE A 253 11.94 12.93 6.67
C ILE A 253 12.60 12.79 8.05
N GLU A 254 12.05 13.41 9.08
CA GLU A 254 12.56 13.37 10.46
C GLU A 254 12.38 11.97 11.05
N GLY A 255 11.25 11.32 10.77
CA GLY A 255 11.01 9.92 11.14
C GLY A 255 11.84 8.92 10.32
N MET A 256 12.25 9.27 9.09
CA MET A 256 13.25 8.51 8.33
C MET A 256 14.65 8.64 8.95
N GLN A 257 15.05 9.85 9.37
CA GLN A 257 16.30 10.08 10.11
C GLN A 257 16.31 9.35 11.46
N MET A 258 15.17 9.30 12.18
CA MET A 258 15.04 8.49 13.41
C MET A 258 15.27 7.00 13.13
N LEU A 259 14.70 6.46 12.05
CA LEU A 259 14.88 5.08 11.64
C LEU A 259 16.36 4.78 11.33
N VAL A 260 17.03 5.63 10.54
CA VAL A 260 18.46 5.47 10.21
C VAL A 260 19.34 5.57 11.46
N LYS A 261 19.08 6.53 12.37
CA LYS A 261 19.80 6.65 13.66
C LYS A 261 19.62 5.43 14.57
N GLN A 262 18.61 4.60 14.33
CA GLN A 262 18.36 3.37 15.08
C GLN A 262 18.98 2.11 14.42
N THR A 263 19.54 2.23 13.20
CA THR A 263 20.19 1.12 12.47
C THR A 263 21.70 1.29 12.32
N ILE A 264 22.28 2.41 12.72
CA ILE A 264 23.74 2.70 12.67
C ILE A 264 24.33 2.90 14.08
N SER A 265 25.66 2.82 14.20
CA SER A 265 26.38 3.03 15.46
C SER A 265 26.53 4.50 15.84
N SER A 266 26.75 4.81 17.12
CA SER A 266 26.95 6.18 17.62
C SER A 266 28.09 6.93 16.91
N ALA A 267 29.20 6.25 16.61
CA ALA A 267 30.31 6.85 15.87
C ALA A 267 29.92 7.25 14.43
N GLN A 268 29.05 6.47 13.78
CA GLN A 268 28.49 6.85 12.48
C GLN A 268 27.50 8.01 12.59
N ILE A 269 26.77 8.14 13.71
CA ILE A 269 25.90 9.30 13.97
C ILE A 269 26.74 10.57 14.14
N GLU A 270 27.83 10.51 14.91
CA GLU A 270 28.74 11.64 15.13
C GLU A 270 29.43 12.05 13.82
N ASN A 271 30.02 11.10 13.10
CA ASN A 271 30.65 11.37 11.80
C ASN A 271 29.66 12.00 10.81
N ALA A 272 28.45 11.45 10.66
CA ALA A 272 27.44 11.95 9.73
C ALA A 272 26.80 13.31 10.10
N ASN A 273 27.02 13.80 11.33
CA ASN A 273 26.68 15.17 11.72
C ASN A 273 27.84 16.15 11.46
N ALA A 274 29.09 15.67 11.45
CA ALA A 274 30.29 16.47 11.21
C ALA A 274 30.68 16.57 9.71
N SER A 275 30.40 15.53 8.92
CA SER A 275 30.69 15.48 7.49
C SER A 275 29.62 16.17 6.64
N ARG A 276 30.05 16.90 5.60
CA ARG A 276 29.22 17.34 4.47
C ARG A 276 29.89 16.93 3.15
N PRO A 277 29.13 16.66 2.09
CA PRO A 277 29.72 16.41 0.79
C PRO A 277 30.38 17.69 0.25
N THR A 278 31.51 17.52 -0.42
CA THR A 278 32.30 18.55 -1.11
C THR A 278 32.05 18.58 -2.62
N GLU A 279 31.29 17.62 -3.15
CA GLU A 279 30.95 17.52 -4.57
C GLU A 279 29.53 16.96 -4.77
N ILE A 280 28.83 17.45 -5.81
CA ILE A 280 27.56 16.91 -6.30
C ILE A 280 27.81 16.41 -7.73
N LEU A 281 27.64 15.12 -7.98
CA LEU A 281 27.86 14.50 -9.27
C LEU A 281 26.55 14.40 -10.06
N TYR A 282 26.57 14.90 -11.30
CA TYR A 282 25.52 14.77 -12.29
C TYR A 282 25.98 13.77 -13.37
N PRO A 283 25.53 12.51 -13.34
CA PRO A 283 25.93 11.49 -14.30
C PRO A 283 25.14 11.62 -15.61
N GLU A 284 25.77 12.20 -16.63
CA GLU A 284 25.15 12.49 -17.93
C GLU A 284 24.71 11.23 -18.69
N ASP A 285 25.23 10.04 -18.35
CA ASP A 285 24.85 8.75 -18.94
C ASP A 285 23.36 8.38 -18.73
N PHE A 286 22.64 9.12 -17.85
CA PHE A 286 21.21 8.94 -17.59
C PHE A 286 20.34 10.12 -18.08
N PHE A 287 20.89 11.05 -18.88
CA PHE A 287 20.20 12.25 -19.36
C PHE A 287 20.47 12.50 -20.86
N PRO A 288 19.57 13.20 -21.59
CA PRO A 288 18.24 13.66 -21.17
C PRO A 288 17.27 12.51 -20.91
N MET A 289 16.19 12.78 -20.17
CA MET A 289 15.15 11.78 -19.92
C MET A 289 14.14 11.71 -21.07
N GLU A 290 13.49 10.55 -21.21
CA GLU A 290 12.35 10.34 -22.13
C GLU A 290 11.19 11.33 -21.89
N ASN A 291 11.05 11.85 -20.67
CA ASN A 291 10.00 12.80 -20.28
C ASN A 291 10.64 14.15 -19.84
N PRO A 292 10.43 15.26 -20.59
CA PRO A 292 10.95 16.58 -20.26
C PRO A 292 10.45 17.18 -18.94
N GLU A 293 9.21 16.90 -18.53
CA GLU A 293 8.68 17.35 -17.24
C GLU A 293 9.37 16.61 -16.08
N GLN A 294 9.62 15.30 -16.25
CA GLN A 294 10.39 14.51 -15.29
C GLN A 294 11.82 15.04 -15.15
N GLN A 295 12.45 15.43 -16.27
CA GLN A 295 13.78 16.05 -16.25
C GLN A 295 13.75 17.42 -15.56
N ALA A 296 12.80 18.30 -15.89
CA ALA A 296 12.69 19.62 -15.29
C ALA A 296 12.47 19.57 -13.77
N LEU A 297 11.71 18.60 -13.26
CA LEU A 297 11.55 18.37 -11.82
C LEU A 297 12.86 17.93 -11.14
N VAL A 298 13.64 17.07 -11.80
CA VAL A 298 14.95 16.64 -11.28
C VAL A 298 16.00 17.76 -11.36
N GLU A 299 15.99 18.57 -12.42
CA GLU A 299 16.85 19.76 -12.54
C GLU A 299 16.53 20.83 -11.48
N ARG A 300 15.24 21.07 -11.18
CA ARG A 300 14.83 21.92 -10.03
C ARG A 300 15.40 21.38 -8.72
N PHE A 301 15.20 20.09 -8.43
CA PHE A 301 15.69 19.46 -7.21
C PHE A 301 17.23 19.45 -7.08
N ILE A 302 17.96 19.38 -8.21
CA ILE A 302 19.41 19.61 -8.22
C ILE A 302 19.71 21.05 -7.82
N GLY A 303 19.04 22.05 -8.40
CA GLY A 303 19.20 23.47 -8.01
C GLY A 303 18.91 23.75 -6.53
N ASP A 304 17.94 23.04 -5.94
CA ASP A 304 17.65 23.08 -4.51
C ASP A 304 18.81 22.51 -3.67
N LEU A 305 19.37 21.36 -4.07
CA LEU A 305 20.55 20.77 -3.43
C LEU A 305 21.80 21.66 -3.57
N GLU A 306 22.03 22.23 -4.75
CA GLU A 306 23.13 23.18 -4.98
C GLU A 306 23.01 24.38 -4.03
N SER A 307 21.81 24.93 -3.90
CA SER A 307 21.50 26.05 -3.00
C SER A 307 21.58 25.66 -1.52
N ALA A 308 21.26 24.42 -1.20
CA ALA A 308 21.29 23.90 0.18
C ALA A 308 22.71 23.61 0.69
N ILE A 309 23.60 23.14 -0.17
CA ILE A 309 24.99 22.80 0.17
C ILE A 309 25.93 23.98 -0.09
N GLY A 310 25.63 24.83 -1.09
CA GLY A 310 26.51 25.90 -1.56
C GLY A 310 27.53 25.46 -2.61
N ILE A 311 27.24 24.37 -3.34
CA ILE A 311 28.15 23.68 -4.26
C ILE A 311 27.41 23.45 -5.58
N LYS A 312 28.07 23.67 -6.72
CA LYS A 312 27.50 23.39 -8.05
C LYS A 312 27.72 21.95 -8.48
N ALA A 313 26.80 21.40 -9.28
CA ALA A 313 26.86 20.02 -9.75
C ALA A 313 27.93 19.85 -10.85
N THR A 314 28.92 18.99 -10.58
CA THR A 314 29.91 18.54 -11.55
C THR A 314 29.24 17.55 -12.51
N LYS A 315 29.17 17.90 -13.79
CA LYS A 315 28.80 16.97 -14.87
C LYS A 315 29.90 15.93 -15.06
N ILE A 316 29.51 14.66 -15.10
CA ILE A 316 30.41 13.51 -15.34
C ILE A 316 29.78 12.55 -16.33
N SER A 317 30.60 11.78 -17.04
CA SER A 317 30.17 10.53 -17.67
C SER A 317 30.91 9.35 -17.03
N ILE A 318 30.14 8.38 -16.54
CA ILE A 318 30.60 7.12 -15.98
C ILE A 318 31.21 6.27 -17.11
N SER A 319 30.58 6.26 -18.30
CA SER A 319 31.10 5.52 -19.46
C SER A 319 32.40 6.10 -20.02
N GLU A 320 32.57 7.43 -20.05
CA GLU A 320 33.85 8.05 -20.41
C GLU A 320 34.93 7.82 -19.34
N ARG A 321 34.60 7.92 -18.05
CA ARG A 321 35.54 7.56 -16.96
C ARG A 321 35.97 6.09 -17.06
N TRP A 322 35.06 5.18 -17.43
CA TRP A 322 35.39 3.77 -17.71
C TRP A 322 36.29 3.63 -18.95
N ARG A 323 36.03 4.39 -20.02
CA ARG A 323 36.85 4.37 -21.24
C ARG A 323 38.28 4.88 -21.02
N VAL A 324 38.46 5.85 -20.12
CA VAL A 324 39.77 6.44 -19.76
C VAL A 324 40.53 5.62 -18.74
N SER A 325 39.83 5.02 -17.76
CA SER A 325 40.41 4.31 -16.62
C SER A 325 39.72 2.94 -16.40
N PRO A 326 39.72 2.01 -17.37
CA PRO A 326 39.03 0.73 -17.22
C PRO A 326 39.75 -0.18 -16.21
N PRO A 327 39.04 -1.04 -15.46
CA PRO A 327 39.69 -2.10 -14.68
C PRO A 327 40.34 -3.11 -15.64
N GLN A 328 41.46 -3.72 -15.26
CA GLN A 328 42.21 -4.63 -16.12
C GLN A 328 41.35 -5.84 -16.56
N GLU A 329 40.49 -6.30 -15.65
CA GLU A 329 39.53 -7.39 -15.83
C GLU A 329 38.43 -7.08 -16.87
N ALA A 330 38.29 -5.83 -17.31
CA ALA A 330 37.41 -5.47 -18.42
C ALA A 330 37.87 -6.05 -19.76
N GLY A 331 39.18 -6.22 -19.96
CA GLY A 331 39.74 -6.72 -21.22
C GLY A 331 39.47 -5.82 -22.43
N GLY A 332 39.26 -4.52 -22.22
CA GLY A 332 38.91 -3.55 -23.27
C GLY A 332 37.42 -3.41 -23.58
N ARG A 333 36.53 -4.17 -22.92
CA ARG A 333 35.07 -4.02 -23.01
C ARG A 333 34.61 -2.64 -22.54
N SER A 334 33.59 -2.09 -23.20
CA SER A 334 32.82 -0.95 -22.67
C SER A 334 32.12 -1.30 -21.35
N ILE A 335 31.68 -0.30 -20.60
CA ILE A 335 30.92 -0.51 -19.35
C ILE A 335 29.60 -1.28 -19.61
N GLN A 336 28.97 -1.07 -20.76
CA GLN A 336 27.75 -1.76 -21.16
C GLN A 336 28.01 -3.26 -21.46
N GLU A 337 29.07 -3.57 -22.20
CA GLU A 337 29.48 -4.96 -22.49
C GLU A 337 30.06 -5.69 -21.26
N PHE A 338 30.67 -4.94 -20.33
CA PHE A 338 31.16 -5.50 -19.08
C PHE A 338 30.01 -5.86 -18.13
N LEU A 339 28.98 -5.00 -18.06
CA LEU A 339 27.83 -5.18 -17.17
C LEU A 339 26.67 -5.99 -17.78
N ASP A 340 26.75 -6.44 -19.04
CA ASP A 340 25.71 -7.31 -19.62
C ASP A 340 25.50 -8.54 -18.74
N LYS A 341 24.25 -8.77 -18.39
CA LYS A 341 23.76 -9.83 -17.49
C LYS A 341 24.42 -9.91 -16.10
N VAL A 342 25.32 -8.99 -15.70
CA VAL A 342 26.00 -9.04 -14.39
C VAL A 342 25.02 -9.01 -13.22
N ALA A 343 23.95 -8.20 -13.30
CA ALA A 343 22.85 -8.23 -12.34
C ALA A 343 21.78 -9.31 -12.64
N TYR A 344 21.71 -9.79 -13.89
CA TYR A 344 20.72 -10.77 -14.36
C TYR A 344 21.05 -12.17 -13.84
N ASN A 345 22.27 -12.66 -14.07
CA ASN A 345 22.64 -14.05 -13.84
C ASN A 345 22.37 -14.48 -12.38
N PRO A 346 22.83 -13.74 -11.34
CA PRO A 346 22.53 -14.14 -9.96
C PRO A 346 21.03 -14.09 -9.64
N PHE A 347 20.32 -13.04 -10.07
CA PHE A 347 18.90 -12.83 -9.76
C PHE A 347 17.96 -13.88 -10.38
N TYR A 348 18.27 -14.35 -11.59
CA TYR A 348 17.52 -15.39 -12.27
C TYR A 348 17.94 -16.79 -11.81
N TYR A 349 19.25 -17.05 -11.64
CA TYR A 349 19.76 -18.32 -11.11
C TYR A 349 19.17 -18.64 -9.73
N ASP A 350 19.38 -17.76 -8.74
CA ASP A 350 18.90 -18.01 -7.37
C ASP A 350 17.37 -18.07 -7.34
N GLY A 351 16.71 -17.17 -8.07
CA GLY A 351 15.25 -17.16 -8.23
C GLY A 351 14.66 -18.42 -8.88
N TYR A 352 15.48 -19.31 -9.44
CA TYR A 352 15.10 -20.65 -9.91
C TYR A 352 15.63 -21.75 -8.97
N HIS A 353 16.91 -21.78 -8.66
CA HIS A 353 17.59 -22.88 -7.95
C HIS A 353 17.28 -22.96 -6.45
N GLU A 354 16.84 -21.85 -5.81
CA GLU A 354 16.29 -21.88 -4.44
C GLU A 354 15.14 -22.90 -4.28
N TYR A 355 14.47 -23.28 -5.37
CA TYR A 355 13.32 -24.17 -5.39
C TYR A 355 13.63 -25.62 -5.82
N ASP A 356 14.89 -26.00 -6.07
CA ASP A 356 15.24 -27.34 -6.57
C ASP A 356 14.79 -28.48 -5.65
N ALA A 357 15.12 -28.38 -4.36
CA ALA A 357 14.72 -29.38 -3.37
C ALA A 357 13.19 -29.54 -3.30
N PHE A 358 12.46 -28.42 -3.33
CA PHE A 358 10.98 -28.41 -3.35
C PHE A 358 10.41 -29.04 -4.62
N ARG A 359 10.93 -28.68 -5.81
CA ARG A 359 10.47 -29.26 -7.09
C ARG A 359 10.72 -30.76 -7.16
N LYS A 360 11.89 -31.21 -6.69
CA LYS A 360 12.25 -32.63 -6.60
C LYS A 360 11.30 -33.36 -5.65
N GLN A 361 11.20 -32.91 -4.39
CA GLN A 361 10.36 -33.55 -3.37
C GLN A 361 8.88 -33.59 -3.78
N TYR A 362 8.34 -32.53 -4.39
CA TYR A 362 6.95 -32.52 -4.87
C TYR A 362 6.71 -33.55 -5.98
N LYS A 363 7.64 -33.67 -6.94
CA LYS A 363 7.56 -34.68 -8.00
C LYS A 363 7.67 -36.11 -7.46
N GLU A 364 8.54 -36.33 -6.48
CA GLU A 364 8.70 -37.62 -5.79
C GLU A 364 7.47 -37.99 -4.95
N THR A 365 6.84 -37.02 -4.28
CA THR A 365 5.68 -37.23 -3.40
C THR A 365 4.37 -37.42 -4.17
N PHE A 366 4.16 -36.66 -5.26
CA PHE A 366 2.87 -36.59 -5.96
C PHE A 366 2.90 -37.08 -7.42
N GLY A 367 4.02 -37.62 -7.90
CA GLY A 367 4.18 -38.19 -9.24
C GLY A 367 4.09 -37.18 -10.41
N LYS A 368 3.99 -35.88 -10.11
CA LYS A 368 3.72 -34.80 -11.09
C LYS A 368 4.54 -33.55 -10.78
N PRO A 369 4.86 -32.70 -11.78
CA PRO A 369 5.54 -31.43 -11.53
C PRO A 369 4.67 -30.45 -10.73
N VAL A 370 5.32 -29.50 -10.06
CA VAL A 370 4.67 -28.37 -9.36
C VAL A 370 3.88 -27.51 -10.36
N TYR A 371 2.68 -27.07 -9.98
CA TYR A 371 1.99 -26.01 -10.74
C TYR A 371 2.69 -24.66 -10.53
N VAL A 372 3.13 -24.05 -11.62
CA VAL A 372 3.78 -22.73 -11.63
C VAL A 372 2.92 -21.75 -12.42
N GLY A 373 2.58 -20.62 -11.83
CA GLY A 373 1.81 -19.55 -12.49
C GLY A 373 2.61 -18.92 -13.65
N PRO A 374 1.96 -18.40 -14.71
CA PRO A 374 2.64 -18.01 -15.96
C PRO A 374 3.84 -17.06 -15.81
N TYR A 375 3.73 -16.03 -14.98
CA TYR A 375 4.84 -15.09 -14.71
C TYR A 375 6.02 -15.76 -14.00
N MET A 376 5.75 -16.62 -13.01
CA MET A 376 6.81 -17.35 -12.30
C MET A 376 7.47 -18.39 -13.20
N ARG A 377 6.72 -19.00 -14.14
CA ARG A 377 7.29 -19.87 -15.18
C ARG A 377 8.23 -19.06 -16.08
N TRP A 378 7.77 -17.94 -16.66
CA TRP A 378 8.60 -17.04 -17.46
C TRP A 378 9.89 -16.56 -16.76
N LYS A 379 9.87 -16.39 -15.43
CA LYS A 379 11.08 -16.12 -14.62
C LYS A 379 11.95 -17.37 -14.47
N TRP A 380 11.34 -18.52 -14.17
CA TRP A 380 12.03 -19.78 -13.95
C TRP A 380 12.69 -20.33 -15.20
N ASP A 381 12.07 -20.21 -16.38
CA ASP A 381 12.64 -20.63 -17.66
C ASP A 381 13.99 -19.91 -17.90
N ARG A 382 14.07 -18.61 -17.58
CA ARG A 382 15.30 -17.81 -17.62
C ARG A 382 16.34 -18.19 -16.57
N GLY A 383 15.89 -18.57 -15.37
CA GLY A 383 16.80 -19.00 -14.31
C GLY A 383 17.43 -20.37 -14.57
N PHE A 384 16.71 -21.24 -15.28
CA PHE A 384 17.21 -22.53 -15.77
C PHE A 384 18.26 -22.40 -16.89
N GLU A 385 18.21 -21.32 -17.68
CA GLU A 385 19.20 -21.01 -18.72
C GLU A 385 20.54 -20.48 -18.18
N VAL A 386 20.61 -20.07 -16.90
CA VAL A 386 21.83 -19.56 -16.26
C VAL A 386 22.54 -20.71 -15.54
N THR A 387 23.85 -20.87 -15.75
CA THR A 387 24.66 -21.85 -15.01
C THR A 387 25.27 -21.27 -13.72
N GLU A 388 25.74 -22.15 -12.83
CA GLU A 388 26.46 -21.73 -11.62
C GLU A 388 27.74 -20.94 -11.95
N ASP A 389 28.43 -21.31 -13.04
CA ASP A 389 29.59 -20.57 -13.57
C ASP A 389 29.20 -19.16 -14.03
N MET A 390 28.09 -19.02 -14.76
CA MET A 390 27.58 -17.71 -15.21
C MET A 390 27.21 -16.81 -14.03
N LYS A 391 26.56 -17.35 -13.00
CA LYS A 391 26.31 -16.62 -11.74
C LYS A 391 27.63 -16.23 -11.08
N SER A 392 28.56 -17.17 -10.93
CA SER A 392 29.83 -16.97 -10.21
C SER A 392 30.69 -15.91 -10.87
N LYS A 393 30.88 -16.00 -12.20
CA LYS A 393 31.57 -14.98 -13.00
C LYS A 393 30.92 -13.60 -12.87
N SER A 394 29.60 -13.51 -12.89
CA SER A 394 28.89 -12.25 -12.68
C SER A 394 29.06 -11.71 -11.25
N MET A 395 29.17 -12.55 -10.23
CA MET A 395 29.46 -12.10 -8.86
C MET A 395 30.88 -11.55 -8.71
N GLU A 396 31.87 -12.09 -9.44
CA GLU A 396 33.20 -11.47 -9.55
C GLU A 396 33.14 -10.11 -10.27
N ASP A 397 32.38 -10.03 -11.38
CA ASP A 397 32.26 -8.81 -12.17
C ASP A 397 31.52 -7.68 -11.41
N VAL A 398 30.60 -8.03 -10.50
CA VAL A 398 30.04 -7.08 -9.51
C VAL A 398 31.14 -6.51 -8.59
N GLU A 399 32.10 -7.32 -8.13
CA GLU A 399 33.17 -6.87 -7.24
C GLU A 399 34.25 -6.08 -7.98
N ILE A 400 34.54 -6.43 -9.24
CA ILE A 400 35.37 -5.63 -10.14
C ILE A 400 34.73 -4.24 -10.35
N TYR A 401 33.44 -4.21 -10.70
CA TYR A 401 32.72 -2.96 -10.90
C TYR A 401 32.63 -2.12 -9.62
N ARG A 402 32.36 -2.73 -8.46
CA ARG A 402 32.34 -2.07 -7.15
C ARG A 402 33.65 -1.35 -6.87
N ARG A 403 34.78 -2.09 -6.88
CA ARG A 403 36.11 -1.54 -6.62
C ARG A 403 36.43 -0.40 -7.59
N TRP A 404 36.15 -0.59 -8.88
CA TRP A 404 36.35 0.45 -9.88
C TRP A 404 35.52 1.70 -9.59
N PHE A 405 34.23 1.55 -9.28
CA PHE A 405 33.29 2.63 -9.07
C PHE A 405 33.59 3.44 -7.80
N GLU A 406 34.00 2.77 -6.72
CA GLU A 406 34.48 3.43 -5.48
C GLU A 406 35.82 4.17 -5.69
N GLN A 407 36.65 3.70 -6.64
CA GLN A 407 37.95 4.31 -6.98
C GLN A 407 37.87 5.41 -8.05
N ASN A 408 36.81 5.48 -8.85
CA ASN A 408 36.71 6.41 -10.00
C ASN A 408 35.45 7.29 -10.00
N ILE A 409 34.43 7.01 -9.18
CA ILE A 409 33.15 7.75 -9.15
C ILE A 409 32.79 8.24 -7.74
N LEU A 410 32.53 7.34 -6.78
CA LEU A 410 32.08 7.69 -5.42
C LEU A 410 33.07 7.20 -4.35
N HIS A 411 34.05 8.06 -4.04
CA HIS A 411 35.07 7.79 -3.03
C HIS A 411 34.50 7.76 -1.61
N SER A 412 34.88 6.74 -0.84
CA SER A 412 34.70 6.72 0.63
C SER A 412 35.72 7.64 1.31
N THR A 413 35.32 8.34 2.38
CA THR A 413 36.28 9.09 3.22
C THR A 413 37.04 8.15 4.18
N PRO A 414 38.24 8.52 4.68
CA PRO A 414 39.00 7.70 5.63
C PRO A 414 38.26 7.35 6.93
N ASN A 415 37.22 8.10 7.30
CA ASN A 415 36.42 7.90 8.51
C ASN A 415 35.08 7.18 8.24
N GLY A 416 34.89 6.67 7.02
CA GLY A 416 33.60 6.19 6.51
C GLY A 416 32.70 7.32 6.00
N GLY A 417 31.67 6.98 5.23
CA GLY A 417 30.82 7.96 4.54
C GLY A 417 31.47 8.55 3.29
N THR A 418 30.85 9.57 2.70
CA THR A 418 31.11 10.04 1.31
C THR A 418 31.62 11.47 1.23
N SER A 419 32.56 11.75 0.32
CA SER A 419 32.95 13.12 -0.06
C SER A 419 32.06 13.68 -1.17
N ALA A 420 31.59 12.85 -2.09
CA ALA A 420 30.68 13.22 -3.17
C ALA A 420 29.29 12.61 -2.95
N ILE A 421 28.23 13.30 -3.39
CA ILE A 421 26.93 12.66 -3.64
C ILE A 421 26.71 12.54 -5.14
N MET A 422 25.91 11.58 -5.59
CA MET A 422 25.48 11.47 -6.99
C MET A 422 23.97 11.34 -7.08
N LEU A 423 23.35 12.07 -8.00
CA LEU A 423 21.93 11.88 -8.31
C LEU A 423 21.77 10.93 -9.49
N ILE A 424 21.23 9.73 -9.25
CA ILE A 424 20.74 8.86 -10.33
C ILE A 424 19.22 9.02 -10.44
N PRO A 425 18.65 9.31 -11.62
CA PRO A 425 17.22 9.23 -11.83
C PRO A 425 16.77 7.76 -11.84
N CYS A 426 15.71 7.41 -11.12
CA CYS A 426 15.27 6.01 -11.11
C CYS A 426 14.76 5.60 -12.51
N GLY A 427 15.15 4.41 -12.96
CA GLY A 427 15.11 4.00 -14.38
C GLY A 427 13.72 3.93 -15.04
N SER A 428 13.69 3.78 -16.36
CA SER A 428 12.46 3.75 -17.16
C SER A 428 11.75 2.38 -17.13
N SER A 429 10.58 2.33 -16.50
CA SER A 429 9.45 1.44 -16.86
C SER A 429 8.19 1.68 -15.99
N GLY A 430 7.94 2.93 -15.59
CA GLY A 430 6.80 3.29 -14.74
C GLY A 430 7.04 4.54 -13.87
N PRO A 431 6.07 4.89 -13.01
CA PRO A 431 6.12 6.06 -12.11
C PRO A 431 7.01 5.87 -10.89
N LYS A 432 7.30 7.00 -10.22
CA LYS A 432 8.49 7.22 -9.37
C LYS A 432 8.10 8.17 -8.16
N TYR A 433 9.00 8.78 -7.35
CA TYR A 433 8.71 9.70 -6.18
C TYR A 433 9.98 10.43 -5.63
N LEU A 434 10.06 11.65 -5.06
CA LEU A 434 9.69 13.06 -5.37
C LEU A 434 8.32 13.42 -6.01
N GLY A 435 8.25 14.63 -6.60
CA GLY A 435 7.08 15.39 -7.08
C GLY A 435 6.16 14.67 -8.07
N HIS A 436 5.13 15.34 -8.62
CA HIS A 436 4.11 14.66 -9.45
C HIS A 436 3.76 15.37 -10.77
N ILE A 437 3.33 14.57 -11.75
CA ILE A 437 2.90 14.93 -13.10
C ILE A 437 1.56 14.26 -13.45
N PRO A 438 0.70 14.86 -14.28
CA PRO A 438 -0.55 14.25 -14.73
C PRO A 438 -0.33 13.03 -15.63
N TYR A 439 -1.27 12.08 -15.63
CA TYR A 439 -1.34 11.01 -16.64
C TYR A 439 -2.76 10.48 -16.86
N ASP A 440 -3.04 10.04 -18.09
CA ASP A 440 -4.26 9.28 -18.41
C ASP A 440 -4.19 7.86 -17.85
N SER A 441 -4.97 7.62 -16.79
CA SER A 441 -5.04 6.31 -16.16
C SER A 441 -5.79 5.30 -17.04
N ARG A 442 -5.04 4.32 -17.55
CA ARG A 442 -5.59 3.19 -18.32
C ARG A 442 -6.70 2.42 -17.58
N VAL A 443 -6.75 2.51 -16.25
CA VAL A 443 -7.74 1.84 -15.38
C VAL A 443 -8.93 2.74 -15.08
N THR A 444 -8.70 3.98 -14.59
CA THR A 444 -9.79 4.88 -14.15
C THR A 444 -10.40 5.71 -15.27
N LYS A 445 -9.71 5.85 -16.41
CA LYS A 445 -10.07 6.75 -17.52
C LYS A 445 -10.20 8.22 -17.10
N CYS A 446 -9.44 8.59 -16.08
CA CYS A 446 -9.30 9.96 -15.59
C CYS A 446 -7.83 10.36 -15.68
N GLU A 447 -7.59 11.66 -15.75
CA GLU A 447 -6.29 12.22 -15.38
C GLU A 447 -6.08 11.96 -13.88
N GLU A 448 -4.98 11.28 -13.56
CA GLU A 448 -4.50 10.99 -12.21
C GLU A 448 -3.06 11.53 -12.09
N GLN A 449 -2.41 11.39 -10.92
CA GLN A 449 -1.07 11.94 -10.70
C GLN A 449 -0.01 10.83 -10.54
N LEU A 450 1.00 10.82 -11.42
CA LEU A 450 2.21 9.98 -11.29
C LEU A 450 3.30 10.76 -10.55
N PRO A 451 3.92 10.18 -9.52
CA PRO A 451 5.08 10.80 -8.91
C PRO A 451 6.43 10.51 -9.65
N VAL A 452 7.52 11.19 -9.27
CA VAL A 452 8.82 11.34 -10.00
C VAL A 452 10.04 11.09 -9.08
N VAL A 453 10.98 10.14 -9.33
CA VAL A 453 12.15 9.82 -8.45
C VAL A 453 13.44 10.45 -9.00
N GLY A 454 14.18 11.14 -8.12
CA GLY A 454 15.64 11.14 -8.09
C GLY A 454 16.16 10.38 -6.86
N SER A 455 17.20 9.56 -7.02
CA SER A 455 17.88 8.85 -5.92
C SER A 455 19.22 9.53 -5.63
N ILE A 456 19.42 10.02 -4.41
CA ILE A 456 20.72 10.52 -3.95
C ILE A 456 21.53 9.33 -3.43
N ILE A 457 22.71 9.11 -4.00
CA ILE A 457 23.63 8.02 -3.65
C ILE A 457 24.91 8.64 -3.06
N GLY A 458 25.48 7.96 -2.08
CA GLY A 458 26.80 8.23 -1.51
C GLY A 458 27.51 6.93 -1.16
N ALA A 459 28.81 7.01 -0.87
CA ALA A 459 29.63 5.88 -0.45
C ALA A 459 29.11 5.19 0.84
N PRO A 460 29.45 3.92 1.11
CA PRO A 460 28.94 3.15 2.24
C PRO A 460 29.04 3.85 3.61
N GLY A 461 27.97 3.74 4.42
CA GLY A 461 27.88 4.37 5.74
C GLY A 461 27.42 5.84 5.72
N SER A 462 27.07 6.40 4.55
CA SER A 462 26.56 7.77 4.40
C SER A 462 25.07 7.94 4.74
N ASP A 463 24.40 6.89 5.19
CA ASP A 463 22.93 6.79 5.33
C ASP A 463 22.31 7.98 6.09
N LEU A 464 22.95 8.42 7.18
CA LEU A 464 22.50 9.58 7.94
C LEU A 464 22.90 10.92 7.30
N LEU A 465 24.04 11.01 6.62
CA LEU A 465 24.41 12.21 5.85
C LEU A 465 23.40 12.46 4.74
N LEU A 466 23.02 11.42 4.00
CA LEU A 466 22.06 11.51 2.89
C LEU A 466 20.67 11.91 3.38
N THR A 467 20.21 11.38 4.51
CA THR A 467 18.89 11.74 5.08
C THR A 467 18.89 13.07 5.81
N ASN A 468 20.00 13.51 6.43
CA ASN A 468 20.19 14.88 6.91
C ASN A 468 20.14 15.87 5.73
N LEU A 469 20.90 15.61 4.67
CA LEU A 469 20.96 16.45 3.48
C LEU A 469 19.61 16.59 2.79
N ALA A 470 18.87 15.47 2.60
CA ALA A 470 17.56 15.51 1.97
C ALA A 470 16.57 16.41 2.74
N ARG A 471 16.60 16.39 4.08
CA ARG A 471 15.83 17.34 4.91
C ARG A 471 16.31 18.77 4.68
N ASP A 472 17.61 19.03 4.84
CA ASP A 472 18.18 20.39 4.74
C ASP A 472 17.90 21.04 3.38
N ALA A 473 17.83 20.25 2.31
CA ALA A 473 17.45 20.71 0.97
C ALA A 473 15.95 21.01 0.85
N LEU A 474 15.08 20.11 1.30
CA LEU A 474 13.63 20.33 1.30
C LEU A 474 13.25 21.56 2.14
N GLU A 475 13.78 21.67 3.35
CA GLU A 475 13.52 22.80 4.27
C GLU A 475 13.96 24.13 3.68
N LYS A 476 15.17 24.21 3.10
CA LYS A 476 15.68 25.45 2.49
C LYS A 476 14.95 25.85 1.21
N ALA A 477 14.47 24.89 0.44
CA ALA A 477 13.65 25.12 -0.75
C ALA A 477 12.17 25.42 -0.41
N GLY A 478 11.76 25.33 0.86
CA GLY A 478 10.37 25.46 1.28
C GLY A 478 9.46 24.30 0.85
N ARG A 479 10.06 23.16 0.42
CA ARG A 479 9.33 21.97 -0.02
C ARG A 479 8.79 21.17 1.16
N PRO A 480 7.70 20.40 1.00
CA PRO A 480 7.15 19.59 2.07
C PRO A 480 8.09 18.48 2.56
N THR A 481 8.45 18.49 3.85
CA THR A 481 9.17 17.37 4.49
C THR A 481 8.29 16.15 4.77
N THR A 482 6.98 16.25 4.51
CA THR A 482 5.95 15.25 4.84
C THR A 482 5.02 15.00 3.64
N VAL A 483 4.75 13.72 3.33
CA VAL A 483 3.78 13.30 2.30
C VAL A 483 2.40 12.95 2.88
N LEU A 484 1.36 13.31 2.12
CA LEU A 484 -0.04 13.02 2.43
C LEU A 484 -0.41 11.55 2.13
N THR A 485 -1.64 11.17 2.50
CA THR A 485 -2.27 9.91 2.10
C THR A 485 -3.48 10.18 1.21
N GLY A 486 -3.58 9.48 0.08
CA GLY A 486 -4.70 9.60 -0.85
C GLY A 486 -4.23 9.79 -2.28
N ARG A 487 -4.96 10.60 -3.04
CA ARG A 487 -4.73 10.84 -4.48
C ARG A 487 -3.50 11.69 -4.77
N ASN A 488 -3.17 12.64 -3.90
CA ASN A 488 -2.09 13.60 -4.07
C ASN A 488 -1.04 13.40 -2.98
N MET A 489 0.24 13.60 -3.32
CA MET A 489 1.35 13.53 -2.37
C MET A 489 1.43 14.79 -1.49
N PHE A 490 1.02 15.93 -2.02
CA PHE A 490 1.07 17.25 -1.39
C PHE A 490 -0.28 17.97 -1.47
N SER A 491 -0.44 19.04 -0.68
CA SER A 491 -1.62 19.89 -0.71
C SER A 491 -1.68 20.77 -1.96
N ALA A 492 -2.88 21.07 -2.46
CA ALA A 492 -3.05 21.95 -3.61
C ALA A 492 -2.41 23.34 -3.37
N GLY A 493 -1.69 23.84 -4.37
CA GLY A 493 -0.97 25.13 -4.29
C GLY A 493 0.42 25.07 -3.65
N VAL A 494 0.94 23.89 -3.33
CA VAL A 494 2.32 23.69 -2.85
C VAL A 494 3.11 22.91 -3.90
N GLU A 495 4.23 23.46 -4.39
CA GLU A 495 5.14 22.71 -5.28
C GLU A 495 5.81 21.56 -4.50
N GLY A 496 5.90 20.40 -5.15
CA GLY A 496 6.48 19.16 -4.62
C GLY A 496 7.87 18.89 -5.14
#